data_AF-A0A519GK58-F1
#
_entry.id   AF-A0A519GK58-F1
#
_cell.length_a   1.000
_cell.length_b   1.000
_cell.length_c   1.000
_cell.angle_alpha   90.00
_cell.angle_beta   90.00
_cell.angle_gamma   90.00
#
_symmetry.space_group_name_H-M   'P 1'
#
loop_
_entity.id
_entity.type
_entity.pdbx_description
1 polymer ?
#
loop_
_entity_poly.entity_id
_entity_poly.type
_entity_poly.pdbx_seq_one_letter_code
_entity_poly.pdbx_strand_id
1 'polypeptide(L)'
;MNTAVVAPGRLPRWVENFTASHGDTALAVADGGLTGRAADGSSFRAALPFSRLYAGEARTDAFVAACAAPDDWGVLLVRKGGFAIARLAGDKVRESKVGQRHVQGRTKAGGQSQQRFARRRDNQARAAYE
;
A
#
# COMPACT_ATOMS: atom_id res chain seq x y z
N MET A 1 -9.91 1.96 16.21
CA MET A 1 -10.47 2.32 14.90
C MET A 1 -10.14 1.19 13.94
N ASN A 2 -11.16 0.48 13.45
CA ASN A 2 -10.93 -0.71 12.62
C ASN A 2 -10.73 -0.26 11.18
N THR A 3 -9.69 -0.77 10.51
CA THR A 3 -9.38 -0.46 9.11
C THR A 3 -9.66 -1.68 8.25
N ALA A 4 -10.31 -1.49 7.11
CA ALA A 4 -10.53 -2.52 6.10
C ALA A 4 -10.05 -2.03 4.74
N VAL A 5 -9.50 -2.94 3.93
CA VAL A 5 -9.10 -2.66 2.56
C VAL A 5 -10.27 -3.01 1.64
N VAL A 6 -10.80 -2.02 0.93
CA VAL A 6 -11.90 -2.19 -0.02
C VAL A 6 -11.37 -1.82 -1.41
N ALA A 7 -11.47 -2.75 -2.37
CA ALA A 7 -11.14 -2.45 -3.75
C ALA A 7 -12.05 -1.32 -4.28
N PRO A 8 -11.55 -0.34 -5.06
CA PRO A 8 -12.35 0.82 -5.48
C PRO A 8 -13.70 0.44 -6.12
N GLY A 9 -13.73 -0.56 -7.00
CA GLY A 9 -14.96 -1.03 -7.64
C GLY A 9 -15.98 -1.68 -6.69
N ARG A 10 -15.59 -2.01 -5.46
CA ARG A 10 -16.50 -2.55 -4.41
C ARG A 10 -17.03 -1.46 -3.48
N LEU A 11 -16.48 -0.25 -3.51
CA LEU A 11 -16.88 0.83 -2.62
C LEU A 11 -18.36 1.23 -2.76
N PRO A 12 -18.95 1.35 -3.97
CA PRO A 12 -20.38 1.67 -4.11
C PRO A 12 -21.26 0.65 -3.37
N ARG A 13 -21.03 -0.63 -3.62
CA ARG A 13 -21.77 -1.71 -2.95
C ARG A 13 -21.55 -1.74 -1.45
N TRP A 14 -20.33 -1.42 -1.00
CA TRP A 14 -20.02 -1.34 0.43
C TRP A 14 -20.80 -0.20 1.11
N VAL A 15 -20.90 0.99 0.48
CA VAL A 15 -21.68 2.13 0.99
C VAL A 15 -23.18 1.82 1.00
N GLU A 16 -23.69 1.15 -0.04
CA GLU A 16 -25.08 0.66 -0.06
C GLU A 16 -25.37 -0.28 1.11
N ASN A 17 -24.49 -1.26 1.34
CA ASN A 17 -24.66 -2.21 2.44
C ASN A 17 -24.56 -1.52 3.81
N PHE A 18 -23.66 -0.54 3.94
CA PHE A 18 -23.55 0.27 5.14
C PHE A 18 -24.86 1.02 5.41
N THR A 19 -25.40 1.70 4.39
CA THR A 19 -26.67 2.41 4.46
C THR A 19 -27.83 1.47 4.80
N ALA A 20 -27.89 0.29 4.17
CA ALA A 20 -28.93 -0.70 4.46
C ALA A 20 -28.87 -1.24 5.90
N SER A 21 -27.68 -1.26 6.51
CA SER A 21 -27.48 -1.79 7.86
C SER A 21 -27.66 -0.74 8.95
N HIS A 22 -27.38 0.53 8.64
CA HIS A 22 -27.29 1.62 9.61
C HIS A 22 -28.31 2.76 9.38
N GLY A 23 -29.08 2.67 8.30
CA GLY A 23 -30.06 3.68 7.89
C GLY A 23 -29.49 4.77 7.00
N ASP A 24 -30.30 5.80 6.75
CA ASP A 24 -29.96 6.95 5.91
C ASP A 24 -28.58 7.50 6.25
N THR A 25 -27.71 7.54 5.24
CA THR A 25 -26.29 7.88 5.38
C THR A 25 -25.97 9.12 4.58
N ALA A 26 -25.58 10.19 5.27
CA ALA A 26 -25.09 11.41 4.65
C ALA A 26 -23.61 11.26 4.30
N LEU A 27 -23.25 11.50 3.03
CA LEU A 27 -21.87 11.57 2.57
C LEU A 27 -21.34 13.01 2.67
N ALA A 28 -20.08 13.15 3.07
CA ALA A 28 -19.38 14.43 3.12
C ALA A 28 -17.88 14.24 2.84
N VAL A 29 -17.19 15.30 2.47
CA VAL A 29 -15.71 15.31 2.39
C VAL A 29 -15.16 16.05 3.58
N ALA A 30 -14.27 15.39 4.33
CA ALA A 30 -13.62 15.95 5.50
C ALA A 30 -12.20 15.41 5.61
N ASP A 31 -11.26 16.28 5.99
CA ASP A 31 -9.85 15.95 6.22
C ASP A 31 -9.21 15.14 5.08
N GLY A 32 -9.52 15.48 3.83
CA GLY A 32 -8.97 14.79 2.66
C GLY A 32 -9.49 13.37 2.46
N GLY A 33 -10.69 13.03 2.95
CA GLY A 33 -11.32 11.73 2.74
C GLY A 33 -12.83 11.86 2.52
N LEU A 34 -13.43 10.82 1.91
CA LEU A 34 -14.88 10.68 1.87
C LEU A 34 -15.35 10.10 3.20
N THR A 35 -16.33 10.72 3.81
CA THR A 35 -16.93 10.29 5.08
C THR A 35 -18.39 9.95 4.88
N GLY A 36 -18.88 9.00 5.66
CA GLY A 36 -20.31 8.71 5.77
C GLY A 36 -20.74 8.72 7.22
N ARG A 37 -21.90 9.31 7.50
CA ARG A 37 -22.53 9.33 8.82
C ARG A 37 -23.97 8.87 8.70
N ALA A 38 -24.29 7.75 9.32
CA ALA A 38 -25.62 7.16 9.34
C ALA A 38 -26.49 7.72 10.47
N ALA A 39 -27.81 7.56 10.32
CA ALA A 39 -28.81 7.98 11.29
C ALA A 39 -28.64 7.32 12.67
N ASP A 40 -28.15 6.08 12.73
CA ASP A 40 -27.87 5.36 13.97
C ASP A 40 -26.57 5.79 14.69
N GLY A 41 -25.84 6.77 14.12
CA GLY A 41 -24.57 7.28 14.64
C GLY A 41 -23.33 6.55 14.12
N SER A 42 -23.49 5.46 13.37
CA SER A 42 -22.39 4.76 12.72
C SER A 42 -21.71 5.65 11.68
N SER A 43 -20.40 5.48 11.50
CA SER A 43 -19.65 6.28 10.55
C SER A 43 -18.47 5.56 9.93
N PHE A 44 -18.01 6.09 8.80
CA PHE A 44 -16.78 5.65 8.15
C PHE A 44 -15.99 6.82 7.56
N ARG A 45 -14.70 6.58 7.32
CA ARG A 45 -13.83 7.46 6.53
C ARG A 45 -13.05 6.61 5.52
N ALA A 46 -13.19 6.95 4.24
CA ALA A 46 -12.43 6.39 3.14
C ALA A 46 -11.31 7.37 2.73
N ALA A 47 -10.10 6.84 2.57
CA ALA A 47 -8.92 7.57 2.11
C ALA A 47 -8.48 7.06 0.73
N LEU A 48 -7.92 7.94 -0.09
CA LEU A 48 -7.40 7.54 -1.40
C LEU A 48 -6.14 6.68 -1.26
N PRO A 49 -5.85 5.81 -2.24
CA PRO A 49 -4.54 5.18 -2.36
C PRO A 49 -3.44 6.24 -2.61
N PHE A 50 -2.19 5.82 -2.45
CA PHE A 50 -0.99 6.65 -2.65
C PHE A 50 -0.88 7.84 -1.68
N SER A 51 -1.49 7.74 -0.50
CA SER A 51 -1.49 8.78 0.54
C SER A 51 -1.97 10.15 0.02
N ARG A 52 -2.82 10.16 -1.01
CA ARG A 52 -3.41 11.38 -1.57
C ARG A 52 -4.59 11.84 -0.73
N LEU A 53 -4.81 13.15 -0.71
CA LEU A 53 -5.99 13.75 -0.12
C LEU A 53 -7.12 13.82 -1.15
N TYR A 54 -8.32 13.47 -0.73
CA TYR A 54 -9.53 13.61 -1.52
C TYR A 54 -10.16 15.00 -1.34
N ALA A 55 -10.40 15.70 -2.45
CA ALA A 55 -11.05 17.01 -2.47
C ALA A 55 -12.18 17.07 -3.53
N GLY A 56 -12.70 15.92 -3.95
CA GLY A 56 -13.78 15.82 -4.93
C GLY A 56 -15.17 16.02 -4.31
N GLU A 57 -16.21 15.74 -5.10
CA GLU A 57 -17.59 15.76 -4.62
C GLU A 57 -17.84 14.70 -3.53
N ALA A 58 -18.80 14.94 -2.64
CA ALA A 58 -19.22 13.95 -1.64
C ALA A 58 -20.08 12.82 -2.27
N ARG A 59 -19.55 12.17 -3.31
CA ARG A 59 -20.21 11.08 -4.05
C ARG A 59 -19.28 9.89 -4.23
N THR A 60 -19.83 8.69 -4.10
CA THR A 60 -19.05 7.46 -4.13
C THR A 60 -18.40 7.20 -5.48
N ASP A 61 -19.09 7.51 -6.59
CA ASP A 61 -18.57 7.39 -7.96
C ASP A 61 -17.36 8.32 -8.19
N ALA A 62 -17.47 9.58 -7.75
CA ALA A 62 -16.38 10.56 -7.82
C ALA A 62 -15.17 10.11 -7.00
N PHE A 63 -15.38 9.52 -5.82
CA PHE A 63 -14.29 8.98 -5.01
C PHE A 63 -13.62 7.77 -5.68
N VAL A 64 -14.41 6.86 -6.26
CA VAL A 64 -13.88 5.71 -7.00
C VAL A 64 -13.04 6.15 -8.20
N ALA A 65 -13.48 7.17 -8.95
CA ALA A 65 -12.71 7.73 -10.05
C ALA A 65 -11.35 8.28 -9.58
N ALA A 66 -11.34 8.95 -8.42
CA ALA A 66 -10.11 9.48 -7.81
C ALA A 66 -9.15 8.40 -7.27
N CYS A 67 -9.57 7.15 -7.15
CA CYS A 67 -8.69 6.04 -6.75
C CYS A 67 -7.71 5.61 -7.86
N ALA A 68 -7.84 6.13 -9.08
CA ALA A 68 -6.96 5.80 -10.20
C ALA A 68 -5.48 6.04 -9.85
N ALA A 69 -4.60 5.12 -10.28
CA ALA A 69 -3.17 5.28 -10.09
C ALA A 69 -2.67 6.56 -10.79
N PRO A 70 -1.70 7.29 -10.19
CA PRO A 70 -1.10 8.45 -10.84
C PRO A 70 -0.48 8.12 -12.20
N ASP A 71 -0.33 9.14 -13.05
CA ASP A 71 0.38 9.01 -14.33
C ASP A 71 1.89 8.79 -14.16
N ASP A 72 2.43 9.10 -12.99
CA ASP A 72 3.82 8.88 -12.65
C ASP A 72 3.95 8.48 -11.18
N TRP A 73 4.37 7.24 -10.94
CA TRP A 73 4.62 6.69 -9.61
C TRP A 73 5.64 5.55 -9.68
N GLY A 74 6.05 5.03 -8.54
CA GLY A 74 7.06 3.98 -8.50
C GLY A 74 6.80 2.90 -7.46
N VAL A 75 7.38 1.72 -7.72
CA VAL A 75 7.44 0.61 -6.78
C VAL A 75 8.90 0.30 -6.49
N LEU A 76 9.23 0.17 -5.20
CA LEU A 76 10.53 -0.29 -4.73
C LEU A 76 10.33 -1.58 -3.93
N LEU A 77 10.89 -2.67 -4.44
CA LEU A 77 10.95 -3.95 -3.75
C LEU A 77 12.38 -4.18 -3.27
N VAL A 78 12.56 -4.34 -1.97
CA VAL A 78 13.86 -4.60 -1.37
C VAL A 78 13.82 -5.93 -0.64
N ARG A 79 14.84 -6.76 -0.88
CA ARG A 79 15.09 -7.98 -0.10
C ARG A 79 16.58 -8.08 0.23
N LYS A 80 16.92 -8.94 1.18
CA LYS A 80 18.32 -9.25 1.47
C LYS A 80 19.02 -9.78 0.21
N GLY A 81 20.01 -9.05 -0.29
CA GLY A 81 20.79 -9.40 -1.49
C GLY A 81 20.23 -8.92 -2.82
N GLY A 82 19.17 -8.10 -2.84
CA GLY A 82 18.74 -7.50 -4.09
C GLY A 82 17.56 -6.55 -3.99
N PHE A 83 17.34 -5.82 -5.08
CA PHE A 83 16.27 -4.86 -5.21
C PHE A 83 15.67 -4.88 -6.61
N ALA A 84 14.43 -4.41 -6.71
CA ALA A 84 13.81 -4.02 -7.97
C ALA A 84 13.14 -2.66 -7.77
N ILE A 85 13.38 -1.74 -8.70
CA ILE A 85 12.68 -0.47 -8.78
C ILE A 85 12.01 -0.38 -10.15
N ALA A 86 10.79 0.12 -10.18
CA ALA A 86 10.06 0.40 -11.42
C ALA A 86 9.38 1.77 -11.32
N ARG A 87 9.44 2.54 -12.40
CA ARG A 87 8.61 3.72 -12.64
C ARG A 87 7.42 3.30 -13.49
N LEU A 88 6.22 3.72 -13.11
CA LEU A 88 4.96 3.32 -13.71
C LEU A 88 4.15 4.55 -14.14
N ALA A 89 3.39 4.39 -15.21
CA ALA A 89 2.30 5.30 -15.58
C ALA A 89 0.99 4.51 -15.58
N GLY A 90 0.08 4.84 -14.66
CA GLY A 90 -1.07 3.98 -14.40
C GLY A 90 -0.61 2.60 -13.96
N ASP A 91 -1.03 1.54 -14.66
CA ASP A 91 -0.63 0.15 -14.39
C ASP A 91 0.57 -0.32 -15.23
N LYS A 92 1.14 0.54 -16.08
CA LYS A 92 2.20 0.18 -17.02
C LYS A 92 3.58 0.56 -16.51
N VAL A 93 4.50 -0.40 -16.51
CA VAL A 93 5.93 -0.14 -16.25
C VAL A 93 6.53 0.65 -17.42
N ARG A 94 7.16 1.79 -17.13
CA ARG A 94 7.88 2.63 -18.09
C ARG A 94 9.36 2.30 -18.12
N GLU A 95 9.96 2.26 -16.94
CA GLU A 95 11.38 1.99 -16.75
C GLU A 95 11.52 1.10 -15.52
N SER A 96 12.54 0.25 -15.50
CA SER A 96 12.84 -0.55 -14.33
C SER A 96 14.33 -0.81 -14.21
N LYS A 97 14.78 -1.00 -12.97
CA LYS A 97 16.14 -1.44 -12.65
C LYS A 97 16.05 -2.54 -11.60
N VAL A 98 16.67 -3.67 -11.92
CA VAL A 98 16.82 -4.78 -10.99
C VAL A 98 18.30 -4.96 -10.71
N GLY A 99 18.65 -5.09 -9.44
CA GLY A 99 20.01 -5.34 -9.01
C GLY A 99 20.05 -6.45 -7.99
N GLN A 100 21.11 -7.24 -7.99
CA GLN A 100 21.41 -8.19 -6.92
C GLN A 100 22.83 -7.89 -6.43
N ARG A 101 23.05 -8.06 -5.12
CA ARG A 101 24.37 -8.09 -4.50
C ARG A 101 24.53 -9.47 -3.87
N HIS A 102 25.68 -10.10 -4.09
CA HIS A 102 25.92 -11.44 -3.54
C HIS A 102 25.90 -11.38 -2.01
N VAL A 103 24.89 -11.99 -1.41
CA VAL A 103 24.82 -12.23 0.04
C VAL A 103 24.80 -13.73 0.24
N GLN A 104 25.86 -14.25 0.86
CA GLN A 104 26.01 -15.69 1.07
C GLN A 104 24.85 -16.24 1.94
N GLY A 105 24.23 -17.34 1.50
CA GLY A 105 23.15 -18.02 2.22
C GLY A 105 23.61 -18.61 3.57
N ARG A 106 22.65 -19.06 4.40
CA ARG A 106 22.97 -19.71 5.69
C ARG A 106 23.55 -21.11 5.42
N THR A 107 24.77 -21.37 5.90
CA THR A 107 25.40 -22.69 5.85
C THR A 107 24.96 -23.55 7.04
N LYS A 108 24.62 -24.84 6.80
CA LYS A 108 24.26 -25.81 7.84
C LYS A 108 25.46 -26.39 8.63
N ALA A 109 26.70 -26.04 8.28
CA ALA A 109 27.89 -26.57 8.94
C ALA A 109 28.04 -26.06 10.38
N GLY A 110 28.18 -26.97 11.35
CA GLY A 110 28.43 -26.69 12.77
C GLY A 110 29.91 -26.43 13.08
N GLY A 111 30.18 -25.73 14.19
CA GLY A 111 31.53 -25.52 14.73
C GLY A 111 32.05 -24.07 14.69
N GLN A 112 33.32 -23.88 15.05
CA GLN A 112 33.99 -22.56 15.17
C GLN A 112 34.00 -21.72 13.87
N SER A 113 33.78 -22.35 12.71
CA SER A 113 33.62 -21.65 11.42
C SER A 113 32.26 -20.95 11.28
N GLN A 114 31.24 -21.36 12.05
CA GLN A 114 29.87 -20.87 11.92
C GLN A 114 29.72 -19.39 12.34
N GLN A 115 30.43 -18.96 13.39
CA GLN A 115 30.45 -17.55 13.82
C GLN A 115 31.12 -16.64 12.79
N ARG A 116 32.18 -17.10 12.11
CA ARG A 116 32.87 -16.32 11.06
C ARG A 116 31.97 -16.12 9.83
N PHE A 117 31.21 -17.14 9.41
CA PHE A 117 30.25 -17.01 8.31
C PHE A 117 29.03 -16.15 8.67
N ALA A 118 28.55 -16.24 9.92
CA ALA A 118 27.48 -15.36 10.40
C ALA A 118 27.90 -13.88 10.35
N ARG A 119 29.07 -13.54 10.89
CA ARG A 119 29.62 -12.18 10.84
C ARG A 119 29.85 -11.69 9.41
N ARG A 120 30.40 -12.53 8.53
CA ARG A 120 30.61 -12.18 7.11
C ARG A 120 29.29 -11.90 6.39
N ARG A 121 28.25 -12.69 6.67
CA ARG A 121 26.90 -12.49 6.13
C ARG A 121 26.24 -11.22 6.66
N ASP A 122 26.40 -10.91 7.94
CA ASP A 122 25.81 -9.71 8.53
C ASP A 122 26.48 -8.44 7.98
N ASN A 123 27.80 -8.48 7.76
CA ASN A 123 28.53 -7.42 7.07
C ASN A 123 28.09 -7.26 5.60
N GLN A 124 27.91 -8.37 4.86
CA GLN A 124 27.40 -8.34 3.48
C GLN A 124 25.95 -7.86 3.39
N ALA A 125 25.11 -8.21 4.37
CA ALA A 125 23.73 -7.76 4.42
C ALA A 125 23.63 -6.26 4.69
N ARG A 126 24.46 -5.74 5.60
CA ARG A 126 24.54 -4.31 5.89
C ARG A 126 25.00 -3.52 4.66
N ALA A 127 26.08 -3.96 4.01
CA ALA A 127 26.56 -3.36 2.77
C ALA A 127 25.59 -3.51 1.58
N ALA A 128 24.56 -4.36 1.67
CA ALA A 128 23.55 -4.48 0.62
C ALA A 128 22.50 -3.36 0.67
N TYR A 129 22.37 -2.66 1.81
CA TYR A 129 21.43 -1.55 2.02
C TYR A 129 22.08 -0.16 2.01
N GLU A 130 23.41 -0.09 2.03
CA GLU A 130 24.22 1.12 1.76
C GLU A 130 24.46 1.30 0.26
#